data_AF-A0A846V0D1-F1
#
_entry.id   AF-A0A846V0D1-F1
#
_cell.length_a   1.000
_cell.length_b   1.000
_cell.length_c   1.000
_cell.angle_alpha   90.00
_cell.angle_beta   90.00
_cell.angle_gamma   90.00
#
_symmetry.space_group_name_H-M   'P 1'
#
loop_
_entity.id
_entity.type
_entity.pdbx_description
1 polymer ?
#
loop_
_entity_poly.entity_id
_entity_poly.type
_entity_poly.pdbx_seq_one_letter_code
_entity_poly.pdbx_strand_id
1 'polypeptide(L)'
;MGARLPAAVRVASFVLAAALLLLGLRALAGWMVESHLRHEAERELHVLQAGEPLWRWRLRQPRDLVAGRAFGNASVAADGTGLKVTSRDGQAFELGLPVLQPMDLAHWPLLHLDLRGSKAGSLYLIVQPHAREPSCMADAGRIPVGDTATQVFDLRKLDWRHGDASPCAMPATVAYLFRLRAQLPAGGTLELRDAALVAERPVPLPGSAPTVDLSAGREIDLREQLTVAPTMPAVPLVWLPREGSVENWLGLRDRLRDRWPAALIVSAGSTPVATAHEAAPAWLAWSICAAYLLVLLYTARRDTHPAWDVLAVAAGPLWLIAGLQWGLRASPPAVAAFIGALAWAGWKETRRRPADWRWIGGKPKDWLAPLALLPVAAIVVAVFGHGYAAPEWRHAFLYVAWAGLQQWLMLAVVLRRLEHWPGGTALPILGTATLFALLHTPNGALMQLCFLAELGWAWCFLRSRRLLPVALAHAGCALLVESGLTGGLLRSLEVSARFFL
;
A
#
# COMPACT_ATOMS: atom_id res chain seq x y z
N MET A 1 12.11 49.11 13.87
CA MET A 1 12.37 48.45 15.17
C MET A 1 11.17 47.59 15.53
N GLY A 2 11.18 46.30 15.19
CA GLY A 2 10.12 45.38 15.57
C GLY A 2 10.40 44.83 16.97
N ALA A 3 9.50 45.05 17.93
CA ALA A 3 9.61 44.50 19.27
C ALA A 3 9.77 42.97 19.19
N ARG A 4 10.86 42.43 19.75
CA ARG A 4 11.05 40.97 19.83
C ARG A 4 9.96 40.41 20.73
N LEU A 5 9.13 39.52 20.17
CA LEU A 5 8.10 38.82 20.95
C LEU A 5 8.73 38.15 22.18
N PRO A 6 8.04 38.16 23.34
CA PRO A 6 8.49 37.46 24.53
C PRO A 6 8.78 35.99 24.22
N ALA A 7 9.76 35.40 24.93
CA ALA A 7 10.14 34.00 24.72
C ALA A 7 8.94 33.04 24.90
N ALA A 8 8.08 33.31 25.89
CA ALA A 8 6.85 32.55 26.13
C ALA A 8 5.90 32.57 24.93
N VAL A 9 5.71 33.73 24.30
CA VAL A 9 4.85 33.86 23.11
C VAL A 9 5.41 33.04 21.95
N ARG A 10 6.73 33.07 21.71
CA ARG A 10 7.35 32.27 20.64
C ARG A 10 7.20 30.77 20.86
N VAL A 11 7.36 30.29 22.09
CA VAL A 11 7.16 28.88 22.43
C VAL A 11 5.69 28.49 22.24
N ALA A 12 4.76 29.29 22.76
CA ALA A 12 3.33 29.06 22.60
C ALA A 12 2.91 29.03 21.12
N SER A 13 3.39 29.97 20.30
CA SER A 13 3.13 29.98 18.85
C SER A 13 3.70 28.75 18.15
N PHE A 14 4.89 28.28 18.53
CA PHE A 14 5.48 27.06 17.96
C PHE A 14 4.64 25.83 18.32
N VAL A 15 4.26 25.69 19.59
CA VAL A 15 3.43 24.56 20.06
C VAL A 15 2.05 24.59 19.38
N LEU A 16 1.42 25.76 19.28
CA LEU A 16 0.15 25.90 18.57
C LEU A 16 0.27 25.52 17.09
N ALA A 17 1.31 26.00 16.40
CA ALA A 17 1.54 25.64 15.01
C ALA A 17 1.78 24.13 14.82
N ALA A 18 2.56 23.51 15.71
CA ALA A 18 2.78 22.06 15.70
C ALA A 18 1.46 21.28 15.95
N ALA A 19 0.64 21.72 16.89
CA ALA A 19 -0.66 21.12 17.17
C ALA A 19 -1.62 21.24 15.97
N LEU A 20 -1.68 22.40 15.33
CA LEU A 20 -2.49 22.62 14.12
C LEU A 20 -2.01 21.74 12.96
N LEU A 21 -0.69 21.57 12.78
CA LEU A 21 -0.13 20.67 11.77
C LEU A 21 -0.47 19.21 12.06
N LEU A 22 -0.43 18.75 13.31
CA LEU A 22 -0.86 17.39 13.68
C LEU A 22 -2.33 17.14 13.36
N LEU A 23 -3.20 18.11 13.60
CA LEU A 23 -4.61 18.05 13.22
C LEU A 23 -4.79 18.06 11.71
N GLY A 24 -4.04 18.90 11.00
CA GLY A 24 -4.03 18.94 9.53
C GLY A 24 -3.56 17.63 8.89
N LEU A 25 -2.52 17.00 9.42
CA LEU A 25 -2.03 15.69 8.98
C LEU A 25 -3.08 14.60 9.20
N ARG A 26 -3.76 14.62 10.35
CA ARG A 26 -4.87 13.69 10.63
C ARG A 26 -6.04 13.90 9.67
N ALA A 27 -6.43 15.16 9.44
CA ALA A 27 -7.52 15.50 8.52
C ALA A 27 -7.19 15.11 7.07
N LEU A 28 -5.94 15.33 6.63
CA LEU A 28 -5.47 14.93 5.31
C LEU A 28 -5.53 13.41 5.13
N ALA A 29 -5.00 12.65 6.10
CA ALA A 29 -5.06 11.19 6.07
C ALA A 29 -6.52 10.70 6.01
N GLY A 30 -7.39 11.27 6.86
CA GLY A 30 -8.82 10.96 6.87
C GLY A 30 -9.48 11.20 5.51
N TRP A 31 -9.31 12.39 4.95
CA TRP A 31 -9.83 12.75 3.63
C TRP A 31 -9.34 11.81 2.53
N MET A 32 -8.06 11.43 2.54
CA MET A 32 -7.51 10.52 1.54
C MET A 32 -8.10 9.11 1.65
N VAL A 33 -8.29 8.61 2.86
CA VAL A 33 -8.86 7.28 3.10
C VAL A 33 -10.35 7.24 2.77
N GLU A 34 -11.12 8.23 3.21
CA GLU A 34 -12.54 8.36 2.84
C GLU A 34 -12.73 8.45 1.32
N SER A 35 -11.91 9.29 0.67
CA SER A 35 -11.90 9.41 -0.78
C SER A 35 -11.56 8.07 -1.43
N HIS A 36 -10.52 7.38 -0.96
CA HIS A 36 -10.13 6.07 -1.51
C HIS A 36 -11.26 5.03 -1.40
N LEU A 37 -11.84 4.87 -0.21
CA LEU A 37 -12.94 3.93 0.05
C LEU A 37 -14.16 4.22 -0.82
N ARG A 38 -14.52 5.51 -0.96
CA ARG A 38 -15.60 5.91 -1.87
C ARG A 38 -15.28 5.54 -3.31
N HIS A 39 -14.11 5.92 -3.84
CA HIS A 39 -13.74 5.60 -5.23
C HIS A 39 -13.62 4.09 -5.48
N GLU A 40 -13.27 3.31 -4.46
CA GLU A 40 -13.24 1.85 -4.52
C GLU A 40 -14.68 1.29 -4.63
N ALA A 41 -15.57 1.69 -3.72
CA ALA A 41 -16.97 1.26 -3.72
C ALA A 41 -17.72 1.70 -4.99
N GLU A 42 -17.49 2.91 -5.49
CA GLU A 42 -18.09 3.42 -6.73
C GLU A 42 -17.66 2.60 -7.97
N ARG A 43 -16.40 2.18 -8.00
CA ARG A 43 -15.85 1.34 -9.08
C ARG A 43 -16.40 -0.07 -9.02
N GLU A 44 -16.45 -0.67 -7.84
CA GLU A 44 -17.04 -2.00 -7.63
C GLU A 44 -18.53 -1.99 -8.00
N LEU A 45 -19.26 -0.96 -7.58
CA LEU A 45 -20.66 -0.78 -7.96
C LEU A 45 -20.83 -0.64 -9.48
N HIS A 46 -19.95 0.09 -10.17
CA HIS A 46 -19.98 0.20 -11.63
C HIS A 46 -19.75 -1.15 -12.31
N VAL A 47 -18.75 -1.92 -11.87
CA VAL A 47 -18.46 -3.28 -12.37
C VAL A 47 -19.68 -4.19 -12.18
N LEU A 48 -20.29 -4.16 -11.00
CA LEU A 48 -21.48 -4.95 -10.69
C LEU A 48 -22.70 -4.55 -11.52
N GLN A 49 -22.93 -3.25 -11.73
CA GLN A 49 -24.00 -2.75 -12.60
C GLN A 49 -23.81 -3.14 -14.06
N ALA A 50 -22.56 -3.20 -14.54
CA ALA A 50 -22.23 -3.66 -15.88
C ALA A 50 -22.35 -5.19 -16.04
N GLY A 51 -22.60 -5.93 -14.96
CA GLY A 51 -22.60 -7.40 -14.96
C GLY A 51 -21.20 -8.00 -15.18
N GLU A 52 -20.15 -7.22 -14.94
CA GLU A 52 -18.76 -7.65 -15.05
C GLU A 52 -18.28 -8.37 -13.77
N PRO A 53 -17.33 -9.32 -13.88
CA PRO A 53 -16.82 -10.05 -12.72
C PRO A 53 -15.93 -9.17 -11.82
N LEU A 54 -16.20 -9.17 -10.51
CA LEU A 54 -15.38 -8.48 -9.51
C LEU A 54 -13.96 -9.05 -9.41
N TRP A 55 -13.83 -10.38 -9.49
CA TRP A 55 -12.54 -11.07 -9.47
C TRP A 55 -12.21 -11.57 -10.86
N ARG A 56 -11.27 -10.88 -11.51
CA ARG A 56 -10.81 -11.19 -12.87
C ARG A 56 -9.30 -11.04 -12.98
N TRP A 57 -8.66 -12.03 -13.61
CA TRP A 57 -7.24 -12.05 -13.91
C TRP A 57 -7.03 -12.05 -15.41
N ARG A 58 -6.52 -10.93 -15.92
CA ARG A 58 -6.05 -10.82 -17.32
C ARG A 58 -4.58 -11.21 -17.37
N LEU A 59 -4.29 -12.35 -17.95
CA LEU A 59 -2.99 -13.02 -17.86
C LEU A 59 -2.19 -12.75 -19.13
N ARG A 60 -1.46 -11.62 -19.16
CA ARG A 60 -0.73 -11.18 -20.36
C ARG A 60 0.78 -11.32 -20.21
N GLN A 61 1.29 -11.24 -18.99
CA GLN A 61 2.71 -11.25 -18.70
C GLN A 61 3.00 -12.11 -17.47
N PRO A 62 4.21 -12.71 -17.34
CA PRO A 62 4.49 -13.65 -16.25
C PRO A 62 4.16 -13.08 -14.87
N ARG A 63 4.41 -11.78 -14.66
CA ARG A 63 4.11 -11.02 -13.43
C ARG A 63 2.62 -10.92 -13.06
N ASP A 64 1.70 -11.36 -13.92
CA ASP A 64 0.28 -11.47 -13.60
C ASP A 64 -0.03 -12.76 -12.81
N LEU A 65 0.95 -13.67 -12.71
CA LEU A 65 0.94 -14.80 -11.78
C LEU A 65 1.69 -14.45 -10.48
N VAL A 66 1.35 -15.17 -9.41
CA VAL A 66 2.10 -15.15 -8.15
C VAL A 66 3.57 -15.49 -8.43
N ALA A 67 4.48 -14.65 -7.91
CA ALA A 67 5.94 -14.75 -8.09
C ALA A 67 6.43 -14.71 -9.56
N GLY A 68 5.58 -14.37 -10.52
CA GLY A 68 5.98 -14.24 -11.91
C GLY A 68 6.31 -15.55 -12.63
N ARG A 69 5.98 -16.71 -12.05
CA ARG A 69 6.44 -18.03 -12.51
C ARG A 69 5.45 -19.14 -12.18
N ALA A 70 5.65 -20.31 -12.81
CA ALA A 70 5.02 -21.54 -12.39
C ALA A 70 5.78 -22.15 -11.19
N PHE A 71 5.06 -22.82 -10.29
CA PHE A 71 5.64 -23.65 -9.24
C PHE A 71 5.71 -25.10 -9.75
N GLY A 72 6.92 -25.64 -9.90
CA GLY A 72 7.17 -26.90 -10.60
C GLY A 72 8.06 -26.68 -11.82
N ASN A 73 8.23 -27.73 -12.64
CA ASN A 73 9.16 -27.70 -13.77
C ASN A 73 8.47 -27.25 -15.07
N ALA A 74 8.04 -26.00 -15.09
CA ALA A 74 7.43 -25.36 -16.25
C ALA A 74 7.97 -23.95 -16.47
N SER A 75 8.04 -23.51 -17.73
CA SER A 75 8.42 -22.14 -18.08
C SER A 75 7.22 -21.31 -18.47
N VAL A 76 7.16 -20.05 -18.01
CA VAL A 76 6.10 -19.09 -18.34
C VAL A 76 6.66 -17.99 -19.22
N ALA A 77 6.00 -17.71 -20.35
CA ALA A 77 6.33 -16.62 -21.25
C ALA A 77 5.06 -15.87 -21.67
N ALA A 78 5.21 -14.59 -22.06
CA ALA A 78 4.13 -13.86 -22.71
C ALA A 78 4.00 -14.31 -24.17
N ASP A 79 2.77 -14.45 -24.65
CA ASP A 79 2.46 -14.88 -26.02
C ASP A 79 1.31 -14.03 -26.56
N GLY A 80 1.60 -12.76 -26.89
CA GLY A 80 0.77 -11.74 -27.58
C GLY A 80 -0.65 -11.47 -27.04
N THR A 81 -1.45 -12.53 -26.94
CA THR A 81 -2.82 -12.65 -26.48
C THR A 81 -2.98 -13.23 -25.08
N GLY A 82 -1.94 -13.85 -24.50
CA GLY A 82 -2.00 -14.45 -23.16
C GLY A 82 -0.65 -14.90 -22.60
N LEU A 83 -0.70 -15.76 -21.58
CA LEU A 83 0.45 -16.48 -21.04
C LEU A 83 0.59 -17.84 -21.69
N LYS A 84 1.81 -18.18 -22.13
CA LYS A 84 2.18 -19.52 -22.58
C LYS A 84 3.04 -20.20 -21.53
N VAL A 85 2.56 -21.35 -21.05
CA VAL A 85 3.24 -22.18 -20.04
C VAL A 85 3.64 -23.50 -20.68
N THR A 86 4.93 -23.84 -20.64
CA THR A 86 5.46 -25.07 -21.23
C THR A 86 5.89 -26.05 -20.15
N SER A 87 5.31 -27.25 -20.13
CA SER A 87 5.74 -28.37 -19.28
C SER A 87 7.08 -28.91 -19.77
N ARG A 88 8.07 -29.03 -18.89
CA ARG A 88 9.42 -29.47 -19.27
C ARG A 88 9.62 -30.97 -19.15
N ASP A 89 9.00 -31.59 -18.14
CA ASP A 89 9.24 -32.98 -17.76
C ASP A 89 7.98 -33.85 -17.70
N GLY A 90 6.80 -33.27 -17.96
CA GLY A 90 5.54 -34.01 -17.88
C GLY A 90 4.91 -34.05 -16.48
N GLN A 91 5.58 -33.52 -15.46
CA GLN A 91 5.06 -33.46 -14.10
C GLN A 91 4.06 -32.32 -13.93
N ALA A 92 3.26 -32.40 -12.87
CA ALA A 92 2.31 -31.35 -12.54
C ALA A 92 3.04 -30.05 -12.14
N PHE A 93 2.48 -28.91 -12.53
CA PHE A 93 2.93 -27.58 -12.14
C PHE A 93 1.74 -26.72 -11.71
N GLU A 94 1.99 -25.71 -10.88
CA GLU A 94 0.96 -24.81 -10.35
C GLU A 94 1.16 -23.38 -10.84
N LEU A 95 0.05 -22.72 -11.15
CA LEU A 95 -0.05 -21.31 -11.51
C LEU A 95 -0.86 -20.60 -10.43
N GLY A 96 -0.22 -19.70 -9.70
CA GLY A 96 -0.92 -18.91 -8.69
C GLY A 96 -1.57 -17.68 -9.27
N LEU A 97 -2.87 -17.52 -9.00
CA LEU A 97 -3.61 -16.31 -9.30
C LEU A 97 -3.53 -15.38 -8.08
N PRO A 98 -3.08 -14.11 -8.25
CA PRO A 98 -2.97 -13.19 -7.12
C PRO A 98 -4.33 -12.93 -6.46
N VAL A 99 -4.44 -13.25 -5.17
CA VAL A 99 -5.61 -12.95 -4.34
C VAL A 99 -5.34 -11.60 -3.67
N LEU A 100 -5.80 -10.51 -4.30
CA LEU A 100 -5.59 -9.14 -3.80
C LEU A 100 -6.59 -8.74 -2.71
N GLN A 101 -7.76 -9.38 -2.74
CA GLN A 101 -8.82 -9.25 -1.75
C GLN A 101 -9.50 -10.61 -1.61
N PRO A 102 -10.16 -10.89 -0.48
CA PRO A 102 -10.95 -12.10 -0.33
C PRO A 102 -11.91 -12.30 -1.51
N MET A 103 -12.13 -13.55 -1.90
CA MET A 103 -13.05 -13.94 -2.97
C MET A 103 -14.31 -14.56 -2.36
N ASP A 104 -15.48 -14.24 -2.91
CA ASP A 104 -16.76 -14.80 -2.49
C ASP A 104 -17.20 -15.93 -3.44
N LEU A 105 -16.83 -17.15 -3.09
CA LEU A 105 -17.20 -18.34 -3.87
C LEU A 105 -18.63 -18.80 -3.58
N ALA A 106 -19.25 -18.31 -2.50
CA ALA A 106 -20.65 -18.62 -2.21
C ALA A 106 -21.59 -17.95 -3.21
N HIS A 107 -21.32 -16.69 -3.58
CA HIS A 107 -22.15 -15.91 -4.49
C HIS A 107 -21.60 -15.84 -5.93
N TRP A 108 -20.28 -16.02 -6.15
CA TRP A 108 -19.65 -16.14 -7.48
C TRP A 108 -19.00 -17.52 -7.68
N PRO A 109 -19.79 -18.62 -7.74
CA PRO A 109 -19.27 -19.98 -7.77
C PRO A 109 -18.79 -20.44 -9.15
N LEU A 110 -18.99 -19.66 -10.22
CA LEU A 110 -18.64 -20.07 -11.57
C LEU A 110 -17.26 -19.54 -11.94
N LEU A 111 -16.29 -20.43 -12.13
CA LEU A 111 -14.97 -20.08 -12.63
C LEU A 111 -14.96 -20.18 -14.16
N HIS A 112 -14.81 -19.04 -14.83
CA HIS A 112 -14.58 -18.96 -16.26
C HIS A 112 -13.08 -18.92 -16.52
N LEU A 113 -12.56 -19.86 -17.31
CA LEU A 113 -11.16 -19.87 -17.73
C LEU A 113 -11.04 -19.88 -19.26
N ASP A 114 -10.31 -18.90 -19.80
CA ASP A 114 -9.93 -18.87 -21.20
C ASP A 114 -8.57 -19.54 -21.36
N LEU A 115 -8.61 -20.85 -21.65
CA LEU A 115 -7.41 -21.67 -21.73
C LEU A 115 -7.42 -22.64 -22.91
N ARG A 116 -6.22 -23.01 -23.39
CA ARG A 116 -6.03 -24.06 -24.39
C ARG A 116 -4.74 -24.84 -24.17
N GLY A 117 -4.78 -26.14 -24.42
CA GLY A 117 -3.62 -27.03 -24.42
C GLY A 117 -3.18 -27.38 -25.84
N SER A 118 -1.87 -27.51 -26.07
CA SER A 118 -1.37 -28.16 -27.30
C SER A 118 -1.44 -29.69 -27.25
N LYS A 119 -1.57 -30.25 -26.05
CA LYS A 119 -1.74 -31.68 -25.79
C LYS A 119 -2.79 -31.86 -24.69
N ALA A 120 -3.45 -33.02 -24.67
CA ALA A 120 -4.38 -33.35 -23.61
C ALA A 120 -3.66 -33.41 -22.26
N GLY A 121 -4.32 -32.92 -21.22
CA GLY A 121 -3.81 -32.89 -19.85
C GLY A 121 -4.94 -32.81 -18.84
N SER A 122 -4.58 -32.79 -17.56
CA SER A 122 -5.51 -32.62 -16.45
C SER A 122 -5.33 -31.26 -15.79
N LEU A 123 -6.44 -30.73 -15.27
CA LEU A 123 -6.50 -29.47 -14.55
C LEU A 123 -7.15 -29.71 -13.19
N TYR A 124 -6.51 -29.18 -12.15
CA TYR A 124 -7.00 -29.19 -10.78
C TYR A 124 -7.04 -27.76 -10.27
N LEU A 125 -7.94 -27.50 -9.34
CA LEU A 125 -8.01 -26.23 -8.60
C LEU A 125 -7.53 -26.47 -7.19
N ILE A 126 -6.70 -25.55 -6.68
CA ILE A 126 -6.27 -25.56 -5.28
C ILE A 126 -6.67 -24.24 -4.65
N VAL A 127 -7.39 -24.34 -3.53
CA VAL A 127 -7.85 -23.20 -2.74
C VAL A 127 -7.41 -23.34 -1.31
N GLN A 128 -7.12 -22.22 -0.66
CA GLN A 128 -6.85 -22.17 0.77
C GLN A 128 -7.55 -20.92 1.33
N PRO A 129 -8.51 -21.09 2.27
CA PRO A 129 -9.28 -19.96 2.78
C PRO A 129 -8.39 -18.95 3.50
N HIS A 130 -7.60 -19.44 4.46
CA HIS A 130 -6.68 -18.66 5.28
C HIS A 130 -5.32 -19.34 5.40
N ALA A 131 -4.27 -18.57 5.73
CA ALA A 131 -2.90 -19.06 5.81
C ALA A 131 -2.68 -20.22 6.80
N ARG A 132 -3.51 -20.31 7.85
CA ARG A 132 -3.44 -21.35 8.89
C ARG A 132 -4.33 -22.56 8.61
N GLU A 133 -5.18 -22.51 7.60
CA GLU A 133 -6.09 -23.58 7.26
C GLU A 133 -5.49 -24.51 6.20
N PRO A 134 -5.85 -25.81 6.20
CA PRO A 134 -5.38 -26.73 5.17
C PRO A 134 -5.93 -26.33 3.79
N SER A 135 -5.16 -26.60 2.75
CA SER A 135 -5.63 -26.41 1.37
C SER A 135 -6.63 -27.49 0.97
N CYS A 136 -7.53 -27.11 0.07
CA CYS A 136 -8.49 -27.97 -0.60
C CYS A 136 -8.16 -28.02 -2.08
N MET A 137 -8.24 -29.21 -2.67
CA MET A 137 -7.97 -29.46 -4.09
C MET A 137 -9.16 -30.20 -4.71
N ALA A 138 -9.51 -29.84 -5.94
CA ALA A 138 -10.52 -30.56 -6.71
C ALA A 138 -10.08 -30.77 -8.16
N ASP A 139 -10.50 -31.88 -8.75
CA ASP A 139 -10.32 -32.16 -10.18
C ASP A 139 -11.31 -31.31 -10.99
N ALA A 140 -10.78 -30.46 -11.87
CA ALA A 140 -11.56 -29.63 -12.79
C ALA A 140 -11.68 -30.27 -14.18
N GLY A 141 -11.13 -31.46 -14.39
CA GLY A 141 -11.25 -32.23 -15.62
C GLY A 141 -10.09 -32.02 -16.60
N ARG A 142 -10.38 -32.17 -17.89
CA ARG A 142 -9.37 -32.18 -18.95
C ARG A 142 -9.15 -30.80 -19.55
N ILE A 143 -7.89 -30.52 -19.88
CA ILE A 143 -7.52 -29.32 -20.64
C ILE A 143 -7.95 -29.52 -22.11
N PRO A 144 -8.78 -28.63 -22.68
CA PRO A 144 -9.20 -28.68 -24.07
C PRO A 144 -8.00 -28.53 -25.01
N VAL A 145 -7.99 -29.30 -26.09
CA VAL A 145 -6.96 -29.25 -27.14
C VAL A 145 -7.54 -28.56 -28.36
N GLY A 146 -6.79 -27.62 -28.95
CA GLY A 146 -7.20 -26.90 -30.16
C GLY A 146 -7.51 -25.42 -29.91
N ASP A 147 -8.65 -24.95 -30.40
CA ASP A 147 -9.02 -23.54 -30.33
C ASP A 147 -9.29 -23.09 -28.89
N THR A 148 -9.06 -21.79 -28.63
CA THR A 148 -9.31 -21.21 -27.31
C THR A 148 -10.81 -21.23 -27.05
N ALA A 149 -11.24 -21.94 -26.00
CA ALA A 149 -12.62 -21.97 -25.57
C ALA A 149 -12.69 -21.57 -24.09
N THR A 150 -13.66 -20.71 -23.76
CA THR A 150 -14.00 -20.42 -22.37
C THR A 150 -14.56 -21.67 -21.72
N GLN A 151 -13.85 -22.20 -20.74
CA GLN A 151 -14.31 -23.31 -19.91
C GLN A 151 -14.99 -22.75 -18.66
N VAL A 152 -16.16 -23.28 -18.31
CA VAL A 152 -16.93 -22.85 -17.13
C VAL A 152 -16.98 -24.00 -16.14
N PHE A 153 -16.47 -23.76 -14.94
CA PHE A 153 -16.47 -24.72 -13.84
C PHE A 153 -17.37 -24.21 -12.71
N ASP A 154 -18.42 -24.98 -12.37
CA ASP A 154 -19.21 -24.71 -11.16
C ASP A 154 -18.47 -25.30 -9.95
N LEU A 155 -17.81 -24.42 -9.19
CA LEU A 155 -16.95 -24.81 -8.08
C LEU A 155 -17.69 -25.61 -7.01
N ARG A 156 -19.01 -25.43 -6.87
CA ARG A 156 -19.85 -26.14 -5.90
C ARG A 156 -20.03 -27.62 -6.23
N LYS A 157 -19.86 -28.00 -7.50
CA LYS A 157 -20.08 -29.37 -8.00
C LYS A 157 -18.80 -30.20 -8.04
N LEU A 158 -17.65 -29.61 -7.72
CA LEU A 158 -16.37 -30.32 -7.73
C LEU A 158 -16.19 -31.14 -6.45
N ASP A 159 -15.49 -32.28 -6.57
CA ASP A 159 -15.15 -33.13 -5.42
C ASP A 159 -13.89 -32.59 -4.72
N TRP A 160 -14.12 -31.77 -3.69
CA TRP A 160 -13.05 -31.10 -2.94
C TRP A 160 -12.46 -32.02 -1.87
N ARG A 161 -11.13 -32.12 -1.86
CA ARG A 161 -10.36 -32.96 -0.95
C ARG A 161 -9.13 -32.26 -0.41
N HIS A 162 -8.75 -32.58 0.82
CA HIS A 162 -7.45 -32.20 1.37
C HIS A 162 -6.32 -33.03 0.73
N GLY A 163 -5.06 -32.63 0.99
CA GLY A 163 -3.89 -33.34 0.47
C GLY A 163 -3.76 -34.79 0.94
N ASP A 164 -4.41 -35.16 2.04
CA ASP A 164 -4.52 -36.54 2.57
C ASP A 164 -5.72 -37.32 1.98
N ALA A 165 -6.38 -36.77 0.96
CA ALA A 165 -7.58 -37.29 0.29
C ALA A 165 -8.87 -37.30 1.13
N SER A 166 -8.85 -36.78 2.35
CA SER A 166 -10.08 -36.57 3.13
C SER A 166 -10.97 -35.52 2.45
N PRO A 167 -12.31 -35.67 2.49
CA PRO A 167 -13.23 -34.70 1.88
C PRO A 167 -13.16 -33.36 2.60
N CYS A 168 -13.26 -32.27 1.84
CA CYS A 168 -13.41 -30.93 2.40
C CYS A 168 -14.57 -30.18 1.72
N ALA A 169 -15.23 -29.28 2.46
CA ALA A 169 -16.27 -28.45 1.88
C ALA A 169 -15.64 -27.35 1.02
N MET A 170 -16.31 -26.97 -0.08
CA MET A 170 -15.93 -25.78 -0.83
C MET A 170 -15.97 -24.56 0.11
N PRO A 171 -14.87 -23.82 0.28
CA PRO A 171 -14.88 -22.63 1.10
C PRO A 171 -15.80 -21.57 0.52
N ALA A 172 -16.63 -20.93 1.36
CA ALA A 172 -17.44 -19.79 0.94
C ALA A 172 -16.58 -18.58 0.59
N THR A 173 -15.45 -18.42 1.30
CA THR A 173 -14.52 -17.31 1.14
C THR A 173 -13.10 -17.83 0.96
N VAL A 174 -12.36 -17.26 0.02
CA VAL A 174 -10.93 -17.57 -0.19
C VAL A 174 -10.12 -16.29 -0.11
N ALA A 175 -9.30 -16.15 0.94
CA ALA A 175 -8.51 -14.95 1.20
C ALA A 175 -7.00 -15.16 1.04
N TYR A 176 -6.52 -16.41 0.92
CA TYR A 176 -5.07 -16.68 0.93
C TYR A 176 -4.52 -17.25 -0.38
N LEU A 177 -5.08 -18.35 -0.89
CA LEU A 177 -4.49 -19.05 -2.04
C LEU A 177 -5.56 -19.50 -3.03
N PHE A 178 -5.32 -19.19 -4.30
CA PHE A 178 -6.09 -19.68 -5.45
C PHE A 178 -5.12 -20.06 -6.57
N ARG A 179 -5.04 -21.34 -6.90
CA ARG A 179 -4.08 -21.87 -7.89
C ARG A 179 -4.74 -22.82 -8.87
N LEU A 180 -4.22 -22.79 -10.09
CA LEU A 180 -4.48 -23.78 -11.13
C LEU A 180 -3.32 -24.77 -11.15
N ARG A 181 -3.57 -26.05 -10.89
CA ARG A 181 -2.57 -27.11 -11.02
C ARG A 181 -2.83 -27.87 -12.32
N ALA A 182 -1.89 -27.81 -13.25
CA ALA A 182 -2.00 -28.46 -14.54
C ALA A 182 -0.96 -29.57 -14.67
N GLN A 183 -1.32 -30.65 -15.35
CA GLN A 183 -0.39 -31.69 -15.77
C GLN A 183 -0.52 -31.91 -17.28
N LEU A 184 0.57 -31.64 -17.99
CA LEU A 184 0.68 -31.80 -19.44
C LEU A 184 1.88 -32.68 -19.75
N PRO A 185 1.85 -33.48 -20.83
CA PRO A 185 3.02 -34.22 -21.30
C PRO A 185 4.22 -33.29 -21.53
N ALA A 186 5.43 -33.85 -21.46
CA ALA A 186 6.65 -33.10 -21.72
C ALA A 186 6.60 -32.37 -23.08
N GLY A 187 7.03 -31.10 -23.07
CA GLY A 187 6.95 -30.18 -24.20
C GLY A 187 5.53 -29.68 -24.52
N GLY A 188 4.51 -30.15 -23.82
CA GLY A 188 3.14 -29.65 -23.93
C GLY A 188 3.03 -28.21 -23.41
N THR A 189 2.15 -27.44 -24.03
CA THR A 189 1.94 -26.02 -23.72
C THR A 189 0.50 -25.76 -23.31
N LEU A 190 0.33 -25.02 -22.22
CA LEU A 190 -0.94 -24.42 -21.79
C LEU A 190 -0.88 -22.93 -22.12
N GLU A 191 -1.81 -22.45 -22.92
CA GLU A 191 -2.06 -21.02 -23.03
C GLU A 191 -3.24 -20.63 -22.16
N LEU A 192 -3.09 -19.53 -21.42
CA LEU A 192 -4.06 -19.04 -20.46
C LEU A 192 -4.17 -17.52 -20.63
N ARG A 193 -5.37 -17.02 -20.93
CA ARG A 193 -5.61 -15.61 -21.29
C ARG A 193 -6.35 -14.85 -20.20
N ASP A 194 -7.43 -15.44 -19.71
CA ASP A 194 -8.33 -14.82 -18.74
C ASP A 194 -8.82 -15.87 -17.75
N ALA A 195 -9.05 -15.43 -16.52
CA ALA A 195 -9.75 -16.19 -15.50
C ALA A 195 -10.70 -15.23 -14.78
N ALA A 196 -11.92 -15.65 -14.48
CA ALA A 196 -12.89 -14.82 -13.78
C ALA A 196 -13.84 -15.65 -12.90
N LEU A 197 -14.22 -15.09 -11.77
CA LEU A 197 -15.32 -15.62 -10.96
C LEU A 197 -16.61 -14.87 -11.31
N VAL A 198 -17.64 -15.63 -11.66
CA VAL A 198 -18.91 -15.14 -12.19
C VAL A 198 -20.06 -15.66 -11.33
N ALA A 199 -21.06 -14.80 -11.12
CA ALA A 199 -22.29 -15.19 -10.46
C ALA A 199 -23.22 -15.92 -11.44
N GLU A 200 -23.94 -16.93 -10.96
CA GLU A 200 -24.90 -17.69 -11.79
C GLU A 200 -26.07 -16.80 -12.26
N ARG A 201 -26.42 -15.79 -11.47
CA ARG A 201 -27.45 -14.80 -11.77
C ARG A 201 -26.93 -13.40 -11.43
N PRO A 202 -27.46 -12.35 -12.08
CA PRO A 202 -27.18 -10.98 -11.69
C PRO A 202 -27.42 -10.78 -10.19
N VAL A 203 -26.43 -10.22 -9.52
CA VAL A 203 -26.47 -10.05 -8.06
C VAL A 203 -27.34 -8.83 -7.72
N PRO A 204 -28.29 -8.93 -6.78
CA PRO A 204 -29.05 -7.79 -6.31
C PRO A 204 -28.11 -6.71 -5.74
N LEU A 205 -28.21 -5.50 -6.25
CA LEU A 205 -27.40 -4.38 -5.81
C LEU A 205 -28.05 -3.66 -4.63
N PRO A 206 -27.26 -3.11 -3.70
CA PRO A 206 -27.80 -2.38 -2.57
C PRO A 206 -28.48 -1.08 -3.02
N GLY A 207 -29.49 -0.65 -2.26
CA GLY A 207 -30.13 0.66 -2.42
C GLY A 207 -29.28 1.79 -1.82
N SER A 208 -29.91 2.95 -1.60
CA SER A 208 -29.25 4.12 -1.00
C SER A 208 -29.06 4.03 0.52
N ALA A 209 -29.89 3.22 1.20
CA ALA A 209 -29.75 2.99 2.64
C ALA A 209 -28.68 1.92 2.92
N PRO A 210 -27.84 2.09 3.95
CA PRO A 210 -26.86 1.08 4.33
C PRO A 210 -27.56 -0.20 4.78
N THR A 211 -27.01 -1.34 4.36
CA THR A 211 -27.36 -2.64 4.92
C THR A 211 -26.85 -2.78 6.36
N VAL A 212 -25.66 -2.22 6.62
CA VAL A 212 -25.00 -2.21 7.93
C VAL A 212 -24.61 -0.77 8.24
N ASP A 213 -25.18 -0.20 9.28
CA ASP A 213 -24.93 1.18 9.69
C ASP A 213 -24.10 1.21 10.99
N LEU A 214 -22.80 1.48 10.86
CA LEU A 214 -21.88 1.64 11.99
C LEU A 214 -21.64 3.11 12.32
N SER A 215 -22.45 4.04 11.79
CA SER A 215 -22.24 5.48 11.95
C SER A 215 -22.35 5.96 13.40
N ALA A 216 -23.17 5.27 14.22
CA ALA A 216 -23.49 5.65 15.59
C ALA A 216 -22.51 5.12 16.66
N GLY A 217 -21.64 4.15 16.36
CA GLY A 217 -20.81 3.55 17.41
C GLY A 217 -19.87 2.42 16.99
N ARG A 218 -19.26 1.80 18.01
CA ARG A 218 -17.98 1.07 17.98
C ARG A 218 -18.08 -0.32 17.34
N GLU A 219 -16.96 -1.03 17.26
CA GLU A 219 -16.85 -2.44 16.84
C GLU A 219 -17.80 -3.42 17.57
N ILE A 220 -18.34 -3.04 18.73
CA ILE A 220 -19.39 -3.76 19.46
C ILE A 220 -20.70 -3.79 18.67
N ASP A 221 -21.05 -2.67 18.01
CA ASP A 221 -22.25 -2.54 17.18
C ASP A 221 -22.16 -3.48 15.97
N LEU A 222 -20.94 -3.73 15.46
CA LEU A 222 -20.73 -4.73 14.41
C LEU A 222 -21.09 -6.14 14.90
N ARG A 223 -20.67 -6.54 16.11
CA ARG A 223 -21.00 -7.88 16.65
C ARG A 223 -22.49 -8.04 16.91
N GLU A 224 -23.14 -7.01 17.44
CA GLU A 224 -24.59 -7.02 17.66
C GLU A 224 -25.35 -7.04 16.32
N GLN A 225 -24.97 -6.23 15.34
CA GLN A 225 -25.60 -6.27 14.01
C GLN A 225 -25.33 -7.59 13.28
N LEU A 226 -24.15 -8.18 13.42
CA LEU A 226 -23.80 -9.49 12.86
C LEU A 226 -24.59 -10.65 13.46
N THR A 227 -24.97 -10.56 14.74
CA THR A 227 -25.72 -11.61 15.43
C THR A 227 -27.22 -11.51 15.17
N VAL A 228 -27.72 -10.31 14.86
CA VAL A 228 -29.13 -10.03 14.61
C VAL A 228 -29.50 -10.10 13.12
N ALA A 229 -28.54 -9.94 12.20
CA ALA A 229 -28.84 -9.86 10.77
C ALA A 229 -29.27 -11.23 10.15
N PRO A 230 -30.48 -11.32 9.55
CA PRO A 230 -30.84 -12.42 8.65
C PRO A 230 -29.93 -12.40 7.40
N THR A 231 -29.95 -13.50 6.62
CA THR A 231 -29.18 -13.73 5.37
C THR A 231 -28.70 -12.44 4.69
N MET A 232 -27.46 -12.07 4.96
CA MET A 232 -26.85 -10.87 4.38
C MET A 232 -26.86 -10.96 2.85
N PRO A 233 -27.12 -9.85 2.13
CA PRO A 233 -27.00 -9.84 0.69
C PRO A 233 -25.55 -10.10 0.28
N ALA A 234 -25.35 -10.55 -0.96
CA ALA A 234 -24.02 -10.80 -1.53
C ALA A 234 -23.15 -9.52 -1.59
N VAL A 235 -23.79 -8.36 -1.77
CA VAL A 235 -23.13 -7.04 -1.87
C VAL A 235 -23.76 -6.10 -0.84
N PRO A 236 -23.42 -6.23 0.46
CA PRO A 236 -23.95 -5.33 1.47
C PRO A 236 -23.31 -3.93 1.35
N LEU A 237 -24.11 -2.88 1.54
CA LEU A 237 -23.61 -1.52 1.71
C LEU A 237 -23.33 -1.27 3.20
N VAL A 238 -22.09 -0.92 3.53
CA VAL A 238 -21.65 -0.70 4.91
C VAL A 238 -21.19 0.75 5.10
N TRP A 239 -21.75 1.41 6.10
CA TRP A 239 -21.31 2.73 6.56
C TRP A 239 -20.34 2.57 7.73
N LEU A 240 -19.13 3.12 7.57
CA LEU A 240 -18.12 3.16 8.63
C LEU A 240 -18.44 4.25 9.67
N PRO A 241 -17.93 4.12 10.91
CA PRO A 241 -18.10 5.13 11.95
C PRO A 241 -17.66 6.53 11.51
N ARG A 242 -18.43 7.56 11.87
CA ARG A 242 -18.11 8.97 11.57
C ARG A 242 -16.81 9.43 12.20
N GLU A 243 -16.52 8.89 13.38
CA GLU A 243 -15.33 9.20 14.15
C GLU A 243 -14.39 8.00 14.19
N GLY A 244 -13.09 8.26 14.09
CA GLY A 244 -12.08 7.22 14.12
C GLY A 244 -10.70 7.74 13.76
N SER A 245 -9.75 6.82 13.77
CA SER A 245 -8.49 6.98 13.05
C SER A 245 -8.57 6.21 11.74
N VAL A 246 -7.71 6.57 10.79
CA VAL A 246 -7.67 5.89 9.48
C VAL A 246 -7.27 4.42 9.60
N GLU A 247 -6.45 4.09 10.59
CA GLU A 247 -6.04 2.73 10.92
C GLU A 247 -7.26 1.90 11.37
N ASN A 248 -8.12 2.48 12.20
CA ASN A 248 -9.35 1.83 12.65
C ASN A 248 -10.33 1.60 11.50
N TRP A 249 -10.51 2.58 10.63
CA TRP A 249 -11.38 2.45 9.45
C TRP A 249 -10.91 1.36 8.49
N LEU A 250 -9.62 1.32 8.16
CA LEU A 250 -9.06 0.29 7.29
C LEU A 250 -9.03 -1.09 7.97
N GLY A 251 -8.74 -1.16 9.27
CA GLY A 251 -8.82 -2.40 10.04
C GLY A 251 -10.24 -2.97 10.07
N LEU A 252 -11.25 -2.10 10.22
CA LEU A 252 -12.65 -2.49 10.13
C LEU A 252 -13.03 -2.93 8.72
N ARG A 253 -12.59 -2.20 7.69
CA ARG A 253 -12.79 -2.58 6.28
C ARG A 253 -12.28 -4.00 6.01
N ASP A 254 -11.08 -4.32 6.46
CA ASP A 254 -10.49 -5.65 6.21
C ASP A 254 -11.29 -6.76 6.89
N ARG A 255 -11.66 -6.58 8.16
CA ARG A 255 -12.51 -7.54 8.88
C ARG A 255 -13.87 -7.72 8.21
N LEU A 256 -14.45 -6.64 7.68
CA LEU A 256 -15.69 -6.70 6.92
C LEU A 256 -15.50 -7.49 5.62
N ARG A 257 -14.41 -7.28 4.88
CA ARG A 257 -14.11 -8.00 3.65
C ARG A 257 -13.75 -9.48 3.85
N ASP A 258 -13.14 -9.82 4.98
CA ASP A 258 -12.93 -11.22 5.36
C ASP A 258 -14.27 -11.97 5.53
N ARG A 259 -15.33 -11.25 5.93
CA ARG A 259 -16.67 -11.83 6.11
C ARG A 259 -17.57 -11.69 4.89
N TRP A 260 -17.50 -10.55 4.21
CA TRP A 260 -18.31 -10.16 3.06
C TRP A 260 -17.40 -9.57 1.99
N PRO A 261 -16.79 -10.43 1.15
CA PRO A 261 -15.74 -10.00 0.24
C PRO A 261 -16.17 -8.93 -0.78
N ALA A 262 -17.45 -8.94 -1.18
CA ALA A 262 -18.03 -7.97 -2.11
C ALA A 262 -18.76 -6.80 -1.42
N ALA A 263 -18.52 -6.55 -0.12
CA ALA A 263 -19.12 -5.43 0.58
C ALA A 263 -18.67 -4.08 0.03
N LEU A 264 -19.63 -3.19 -0.25
CA LEU A 264 -19.35 -1.80 -0.59
C LEU A 264 -19.19 -1.01 0.72
N ILE A 265 -17.97 -0.56 1.00
CA ILE A 265 -17.63 0.06 2.28
C ILE A 265 -17.31 1.53 2.07
N VAL A 266 -18.08 2.41 2.71
CA VAL A 266 -17.94 3.87 2.57
C VAL A 266 -18.04 4.57 3.93
N SER A 267 -17.63 5.84 3.99
CA SER A 267 -17.85 6.66 5.19
C SER A 267 -19.34 6.90 5.44
N ALA A 268 -19.73 7.02 6.70
CA ALA A 268 -21.11 7.29 7.07
C ALA A 268 -21.71 8.49 6.34
N GLY A 269 -22.94 8.33 5.84
CA GLY A 269 -23.64 9.35 5.08
C GLY A 269 -23.22 9.47 3.62
N SER A 270 -22.26 8.68 3.16
CA SER A 270 -21.90 8.59 1.74
C SER A 270 -22.72 7.51 1.04
N THR A 271 -23.24 7.81 -0.14
CA THR A 271 -23.84 6.82 -1.04
C THR A 271 -22.96 6.68 -2.27
N PRO A 272 -22.39 5.48 -2.55
CA PRO A 272 -21.58 5.29 -3.74
C PRO A 272 -22.47 5.48 -4.99
N VAL A 273 -21.95 6.22 -5.96
CA VAL A 273 -22.55 6.38 -7.29
C VAL A 273 -21.66 5.62 -8.27
N ALA A 274 -22.24 4.75 -9.08
CA ALA A 274 -21.48 4.01 -10.08
C ALA A 274 -20.77 4.96 -11.04
N THR A 275 -19.44 4.96 -11.01
CA THR A 275 -18.61 5.79 -11.89
C THR A 275 -17.67 4.92 -12.69
N ALA A 276 -17.74 5.05 -14.02
CA ALA A 276 -16.74 4.48 -14.90
C ALA A 276 -15.42 5.21 -14.67
N HIS A 277 -14.46 4.56 -14.02
CA HIS A 277 -13.15 5.15 -13.83
C HIS A 277 -12.28 4.87 -15.05
N GLU A 278 -12.24 5.81 -15.99
CA GLU A 278 -11.23 5.78 -17.04
C GLU A 278 -9.88 6.15 -16.44
N ALA A 279 -8.95 5.19 -16.46
CA ALA A 279 -7.58 5.48 -16.09
C ALA A 279 -7.04 6.58 -17.00
N ALA A 280 -6.45 7.62 -16.41
CA ALA A 280 -5.81 8.68 -17.17
C ALA A 280 -4.82 8.07 -18.19
N PRO A 281 -4.78 8.58 -19.44
CA PRO A 281 -3.89 8.04 -20.45
C PRO A 281 -2.45 8.03 -19.97
N ALA A 282 -1.73 6.92 -20.20
CA ALA A 282 -0.36 6.76 -19.72
C ALA A 282 0.60 7.87 -20.20
N TRP A 283 0.34 8.46 -21.38
CA TRP A 283 1.14 9.56 -21.92
C TRP A 283 1.10 10.80 -21.03
N LEU A 284 -0.03 11.08 -20.36
CA LEU A 284 -0.19 12.27 -19.53
C LEU A 284 0.78 12.26 -18.35
N ALA A 285 0.90 11.11 -17.66
CA ALA A 285 1.84 10.94 -16.55
C ALA A 285 3.30 11.09 -17.03
N TRP A 286 3.64 10.55 -18.20
CA TRP A 286 4.96 10.73 -18.79
C TRP A 286 5.23 12.18 -19.20
N SER A 287 4.25 12.89 -19.75
CA SER A 287 4.38 14.31 -20.08
C SER A 287 4.63 15.17 -18.84
N ILE A 288 3.90 14.93 -17.75
CA ILE A 288 4.12 15.60 -16.46
C ILE A 288 5.53 15.31 -15.93
N CYS A 289 5.94 14.03 -15.95
CA CYS A 289 7.29 13.63 -15.56
C CYS A 289 8.37 14.31 -16.40
N ALA A 290 8.22 14.31 -17.73
CA ALA A 290 9.18 14.92 -18.65
C ALA A 290 9.29 16.43 -18.40
N ALA A 291 8.16 17.13 -18.26
CA ALA A 291 8.14 18.55 -17.93
C ALA A 291 8.87 18.84 -16.61
N TYR A 292 8.59 18.05 -15.56
CA TYR A 292 9.27 18.17 -14.27
C TYR A 292 10.79 17.94 -14.38
N LEU A 293 11.23 16.88 -15.07
CA LEU A 293 12.65 16.60 -15.28
C LEU A 293 13.35 17.71 -16.08
N LEU A 294 12.68 18.31 -17.07
CA LEU A 294 13.20 19.46 -17.80
C LEU A 294 13.39 20.68 -16.88
N VAL A 295 12.44 20.93 -15.96
CA VAL A 295 12.58 21.98 -14.94
C VAL A 295 13.77 21.69 -14.02
N LEU A 296 13.96 20.44 -13.57
CA LEU A 296 15.13 20.06 -12.79
C LEU A 296 16.43 20.30 -13.55
N LEU A 297 16.51 19.89 -14.81
CA LEU A 297 17.71 20.10 -15.65
C LEU A 297 18.00 21.60 -15.87
N TYR A 298 16.97 22.40 -16.07
CA TYR A 298 17.09 23.85 -16.23
C TYR A 298 17.62 24.51 -14.95
N THR A 299 17.04 24.18 -13.80
CA THR A 299 17.42 24.74 -12.48
C THR A 299 18.75 24.17 -11.95
N ALA A 300 19.21 23.02 -12.43
CA ALA A 300 20.50 22.43 -12.06
C ALA A 300 21.70 23.32 -12.45
N ARG A 301 21.54 24.19 -13.43
CA ARG A 301 22.59 25.12 -13.91
C ARG A 301 22.40 26.56 -13.45
N ARG A 302 21.29 26.89 -12.78
CA ARG A 302 20.97 28.26 -12.38
C ARG A 302 20.86 28.37 -10.87
N ASP A 303 21.13 29.57 -10.38
CA ASP A 303 20.79 29.93 -9.01
C ASP A 303 19.33 30.30 -8.94
N THR A 304 18.63 29.58 -8.07
CA THR A 304 17.19 29.61 -7.88
C THR A 304 16.92 30.00 -6.44
N HIS A 305 15.80 30.67 -6.22
CA HIS A 305 15.39 31.00 -4.86
C HIS A 305 15.28 29.72 -4.02
N PRO A 306 15.75 29.70 -2.76
CA PRO A 306 15.76 28.48 -1.93
C PRO A 306 14.38 27.81 -1.80
N ALA A 307 13.29 28.59 -1.87
CA ALA A 307 11.94 28.03 -1.87
C ALA A 307 11.65 27.13 -3.09
N TRP A 308 12.09 27.54 -4.28
CA TRP A 308 11.98 26.71 -5.49
C TRP A 308 12.83 25.45 -5.39
N ASP A 309 13.98 25.53 -4.73
CA ASP A 309 14.80 24.34 -4.50
C ASP A 309 14.10 23.32 -3.61
N VAL A 310 13.37 23.76 -2.57
CA VAL A 310 12.60 22.84 -1.71
C VAL A 310 11.47 22.19 -2.49
N LEU A 311 10.72 22.96 -3.28
CA LEU A 311 9.66 22.42 -4.14
C LEU A 311 10.21 21.42 -5.17
N ALA A 312 11.33 21.77 -5.82
CA ALA A 312 12.00 20.90 -6.78
C ALA A 312 12.43 19.56 -6.16
N VAL A 313 12.90 19.56 -4.92
CA VAL A 313 13.28 18.33 -4.20
C VAL A 313 12.07 17.53 -3.74
N ALA A 314 11.03 18.20 -3.24
CA ALA A 314 9.88 17.55 -2.64
C ALA A 314 8.88 17.00 -3.67
N ALA A 315 8.75 17.63 -4.84
CA ALA A 315 7.71 17.29 -5.82
C ALA A 315 7.75 15.83 -6.30
N GLY A 316 8.93 15.30 -6.69
CA GLY A 316 9.07 13.90 -7.10
C GLY A 316 8.66 12.90 -6.01
N PRO A 317 9.26 12.95 -4.81
CA PRO A 317 8.87 12.12 -3.66
C PRO A 317 7.40 12.25 -3.26
N LEU A 318 6.85 13.46 -3.21
CA LEU A 318 5.44 13.68 -2.86
C LEU A 318 4.51 13.14 -3.94
N TRP A 319 4.85 13.27 -5.22
CA TRP A 319 4.06 12.68 -6.29
C TRP A 319 4.08 11.14 -6.23
N LEU A 320 5.23 10.55 -5.90
CA LEU A 320 5.34 9.10 -5.70
C LEU A 320 4.49 8.62 -4.52
N ILE A 321 4.59 9.29 -3.37
CA ILE A 321 3.95 8.86 -2.13
C ILE A 321 2.52 9.38 -1.99
N ALA A 322 2.35 10.69 -1.84
CA ALA A 322 1.05 11.32 -1.63
C ALA A 322 0.15 11.23 -2.88
N GLY A 323 0.72 11.09 -4.07
CA GLY A 323 -0.02 10.81 -5.31
C GLY A 323 -0.49 9.36 -5.46
N LEU A 324 -0.32 8.51 -4.44
CA LEU A 324 -0.71 7.09 -4.43
C LEU A 324 -0.09 6.28 -5.59
N GLN A 325 1.11 6.65 -6.03
CA GLN A 325 1.79 6.05 -7.18
C GLN A 325 2.69 4.86 -6.78
N TRP A 326 2.74 4.51 -5.50
CA TRP A 326 3.50 3.39 -4.96
C TRP A 326 2.55 2.37 -4.32
N GLY A 327 2.11 1.39 -5.12
CA GLY A 327 1.24 0.27 -4.70
C GLY A 327 1.94 -1.08 -4.88
N LEU A 328 1.16 -2.11 -5.23
CA LEU A 328 1.70 -3.41 -5.69
C LEU A 328 2.67 -3.24 -6.86
N ARG A 329 2.40 -2.25 -7.71
CA ARG A 329 3.24 -1.83 -8.82
C ARG A 329 3.48 -0.33 -8.69
N ALA A 330 4.74 0.08 -8.61
CA ALA A 330 5.09 1.49 -8.62
C ALA A 330 4.94 2.06 -10.03
N SER A 331 4.44 3.29 -10.13
CA SER A 331 4.31 4.03 -11.38
C SER A 331 5.69 4.41 -11.93
N PRO A 332 6.12 3.91 -13.10
CA PRO A 332 7.43 4.25 -13.67
C PRO A 332 7.71 5.76 -13.80
N PRO A 333 6.78 6.63 -14.28
CA PRO A 333 7.05 8.06 -14.35
C PRO A 333 7.22 8.70 -12.96
N ALA A 334 6.45 8.27 -11.95
CA ALA A 334 6.62 8.79 -10.59
C ALA A 334 7.97 8.35 -9.96
N VAL A 335 8.41 7.11 -10.22
CA VAL A 335 9.74 6.62 -9.81
C VAL A 335 10.85 7.41 -10.52
N ALA A 336 10.71 7.68 -11.81
CA ALA A 336 11.66 8.50 -12.55
C ALA A 336 11.74 9.93 -12.00
N ALA A 337 10.59 10.54 -11.66
CA ALA A 337 10.55 11.85 -11.00
C ALA A 337 11.22 11.83 -9.62
N PHE A 338 10.96 10.81 -8.80
CA PHE A 338 11.62 10.62 -7.51
C PHE A 338 13.16 10.53 -7.64
N ILE A 339 13.65 9.66 -8.53
CA ILE A 339 15.09 9.51 -8.78
C ILE A 339 15.68 10.81 -9.32
N GLY A 340 14.98 11.48 -10.25
CA GLY A 340 15.37 12.78 -10.79
C GLY A 340 15.53 13.83 -9.70
N ALA A 341 14.59 13.89 -8.75
CA ALA A 341 14.66 14.80 -7.60
C ALA A 341 15.88 14.53 -6.71
N LEU A 342 16.17 13.25 -6.41
CA LEU A 342 17.34 12.85 -5.62
C LEU A 342 18.65 13.18 -6.33
N ALA A 343 18.75 12.86 -7.62
CA ALA A 343 19.93 13.15 -8.44
C ALA A 343 20.17 14.67 -8.52
N TRP A 344 19.11 15.44 -8.73
CA TRP A 344 19.15 16.90 -8.73
C TRP A 344 19.59 17.47 -7.38
N ALA A 345 19.03 16.96 -6.27
CA ALA A 345 19.41 17.36 -4.91
C ALA A 345 20.90 17.10 -4.66
N GLY A 346 21.38 15.91 -5.03
CA GLY A 346 22.78 15.52 -4.93
C GLY A 346 23.70 16.43 -5.74
N TRP A 347 23.31 16.72 -6.98
CA TRP A 347 24.06 17.63 -7.86
C TRP A 347 24.16 19.07 -7.32
N LYS A 348 23.05 19.63 -6.84
CA LYS A 348 23.08 20.98 -6.25
C LYS A 348 23.88 21.01 -4.94
N GLU A 349 23.83 19.93 -4.16
CA GLU A 349 24.59 19.82 -2.92
C GLU A 349 26.10 19.70 -3.17
N THR A 350 26.54 18.95 -4.19
CA THR A 350 27.97 18.86 -4.53
C THR A 350 28.54 20.18 -5.03
N ARG A 351 27.74 20.98 -5.76
CA ARG A 351 28.13 22.33 -6.21
C ARG A 351 28.25 23.35 -5.08
N ARG A 352 27.60 23.13 -3.94
CA ARG A 352 27.64 24.02 -2.76
C ARG A 352 28.72 23.64 -1.75
N ARG A 353 29.72 22.83 -2.16
CA ARG A 353 30.84 22.46 -1.29
C ARG A 353 31.80 23.66 -1.08
N PRO A 354 32.42 23.79 0.11
CA PRO A 354 32.36 22.87 1.25
C PRO A 354 31.00 22.91 1.98
N ALA A 355 30.50 21.74 2.34
CA ALA A 355 29.26 21.63 3.11
C ALA A 355 29.49 22.09 4.56
N ASP A 356 28.51 22.78 5.13
CA ASP A 356 28.47 23.22 6.53
C ASP A 356 28.06 22.10 7.52
N TRP A 357 27.80 20.90 7.00
CA TRP A 357 27.42 19.70 7.74
C TRP A 357 28.43 18.57 7.55
N ARG A 358 28.42 17.63 8.50
CA ARG A 358 29.33 16.48 8.50
C ARG A 358 28.55 15.21 8.79
N TRP A 359 29.02 14.08 8.27
CA TRP A 359 28.42 12.78 8.55
C TRP A 359 28.56 12.40 10.04
N ILE A 360 29.80 12.35 10.54
CA ILE A 360 30.11 11.76 11.84
C ILE A 360 30.04 12.80 12.96
N GLY A 361 29.45 12.44 14.11
CA GLY A 361 29.42 13.25 15.32
C GLY A 361 30.80 13.38 15.97
N GLY A 362 31.16 14.59 16.41
CA GLY A 362 32.48 14.85 16.98
C GLY A 362 32.51 14.83 18.52
N LYS A 363 31.34 14.97 19.16
CA LYS A 363 31.19 15.06 20.61
C LYS A 363 30.09 14.10 21.10
N PRO A 364 30.14 13.58 22.34
CA PRO A 364 29.10 12.68 22.86
C PRO A 364 27.68 13.25 22.76
N LYS A 365 27.52 14.57 23.00
CA LYS A 365 26.23 15.25 22.86
C LYS A 365 25.63 15.21 21.44
N ASP A 366 26.47 15.09 20.42
CA ASP A 366 26.02 14.98 19.02
C ASP A 366 25.31 13.64 18.78
N TRP A 367 25.59 12.64 19.62
CA TRP A 367 25.00 11.31 19.60
C TRP A 367 23.83 11.19 20.56
N LEU A 368 24.03 11.60 21.82
CA LEU A 368 23.03 11.42 22.88
C LEU A 368 21.72 12.18 22.60
N ALA A 369 21.79 13.39 22.05
CA ALA A 369 20.59 14.21 21.85
C ALA A 369 19.62 13.63 20.80
N PRO A 370 20.05 13.22 19.59
CA PRO A 370 19.17 12.51 18.66
C PRO A 370 18.69 11.15 19.17
N LEU A 371 19.57 10.40 19.85
CA LEU A 371 19.26 9.06 20.39
C LEU A 371 18.29 9.10 21.57
N ALA A 372 18.06 10.26 22.19
CA ALA A 372 17.10 10.41 23.28
C ALA A 372 15.65 10.11 22.87
N LEU A 373 15.32 10.05 21.56
CA LEU A 373 14.01 9.60 21.09
C LEU A 373 13.84 8.08 21.10
N LEU A 374 14.93 7.29 21.17
CA LEU A 374 14.83 5.83 21.29
C LEU A 374 14.10 5.37 22.56
N PRO A 375 14.43 5.85 23.78
CA PRO A 375 13.67 5.46 24.96
C PRO A 375 12.21 5.94 24.90
N VAL A 376 11.93 7.06 24.25
CA VAL A 376 10.54 7.52 24.02
C VAL A 376 9.80 6.54 23.11
N ALA A 377 10.41 6.13 21.99
CA ALA A 377 9.84 5.11 21.11
C ALA A 377 9.63 3.78 21.84
N ALA A 378 10.59 3.36 22.67
CA ALA A 378 10.47 2.15 23.49
C ALA A 378 9.32 2.23 24.50
N ILE A 379 9.09 3.40 25.12
CA ILE A 379 7.94 3.63 26.01
C ILE A 379 6.63 3.56 25.22
N VAL A 380 6.56 4.18 24.04
CA VAL A 380 5.36 4.10 23.18
C VAL A 380 5.06 2.66 22.82
N VAL A 381 6.07 1.88 22.43
CA VAL A 381 5.94 0.45 22.15
C VAL A 381 5.52 -0.33 23.40
N ALA A 382 6.10 -0.04 24.57
CA ALA A 382 5.74 -0.73 25.81
C ALA A 382 4.30 -0.45 26.26
N VAL A 383 3.77 0.75 25.99
CA VAL A 383 2.42 1.17 26.40
C VAL A 383 1.35 0.76 25.40
N PHE A 384 1.63 0.87 24.10
CA PHE A 384 0.64 0.70 23.03
C PHE A 384 0.92 -0.47 22.08
N GLY A 385 2.06 -1.13 22.23
CA GLY A 385 2.50 -2.20 21.36
C GLY A 385 2.05 -3.60 21.77
N HIS A 386 2.55 -4.58 21.03
CA HIS A 386 2.37 -6.01 21.27
C HIS A 386 3.72 -6.72 21.44
N GLY A 387 3.72 -8.06 21.44
CA GLY A 387 4.95 -8.86 21.52
C GLY A 387 5.96 -8.50 20.42
N TYR A 388 7.23 -8.38 20.81
CA TYR A 388 8.30 -7.90 19.95
C TYR A 388 8.68 -8.95 18.88
N ALA A 389 8.62 -8.59 17.61
CA ALA A 389 9.13 -9.38 16.50
C ALA A 389 10.43 -8.77 15.98
N ALA A 390 11.56 -9.43 16.24
CA ALA A 390 12.86 -8.90 15.82
C ALA A 390 12.97 -8.87 14.28
N PRO A 391 13.35 -7.74 13.67
CA PRO A 391 13.56 -7.65 12.23
C PRO A 391 14.78 -8.46 11.81
N GLU A 392 14.76 -8.97 10.58
CA GLU A 392 15.95 -9.60 9.99
C GLU A 392 17.11 -8.61 9.92
N TRP A 393 18.33 -9.06 10.20
CA TRP A 393 19.51 -8.19 10.20
C TRP A 393 19.76 -7.52 8.84
N ARG A 394 19.43 -8.21 7.73
CA ARG A 394 19.54 -7.66 6.36
C ARG A 394 18.57 -6.50 6.16
N HIS A 395 17.34 -6.68 6.63
CA HIS A 395 16.32 -5.64 6.63
C HIS A 395 16.78 -4.45 7.46
N ALA A 396 17.26 -4.68 8.69
CA ALA A 396 17.78 -3.62 9.56
C ALA A 396 18.93 -2.82 8.90
N PHE A 397 19.89 -3.49 8.25
CA PHE A 397 20.99 -2.82 7.57
C PHE A 397 20.51 -1.98 6.37
N LEU A 398 19.62 -2.53 5.54
CA LEU A 398 19.02 -1.79 4.43
C LEU A 398 18.21 -0.59 4.95
N TYR A 399 17.53 -0.76 6.07
CA TYR A 399 16.77 0.30 6.72
C TYR A 399 17.66 1.45 7.20
N VAL A 400 18.86 1.16 7.74
CA VAL A 400 19.83 2.20 8.10
C VAL A 400 20.27 3.02 6.88
N ALA A 401 20.54 2.37 5.74
CA ALA A 401 20.88 3.06 4.51
C ALA A 401 19.71 3.93 4.00
N TRP A 402 18.49 3.40 4.08
CA TRP A 402 17.27 4.12 3.72
C TRP A 402 17.00 5.32 4.63
N ALA A 403 17.07 5.15 5.95
CA ALA A 403 16.95 6.22 6.93
C ALA A 403 18.04 7.29 6.73
N GLY A 404 19.27 6.88 6.38
CA GLY A 404 20.35 7.79 6.02
C GLY A 404 20.04 8.65 4.80
N LEU A 405 19.47 8.07 3.74
CA LEU A 405 19.03 8.80 2.55
C LEU A 405 17.90 9.79 2.89
N GLN A 406 16.89 9.35 3.64
CA GLN A 406 15.77 10.20 4.05
C GLN A 406 16.24 11.38 4.90
N GLN A 407 17.08 11.13 5.91
CA GLN A 407 17.60 12.17 6.79
C GLN A 407 18.57 13.11 6.06
N TRP A 408 19.37 12.61 5.11
CA TRP A 408 20.17 13.46 4.24
C TRP A 408 19.28 14.43 3.45
N LEU A 409 18.22 13.90 2.83
CA LEU A 409 17.30 14.73 2.04
C LEU A 409 16.58 15.77 2.90
N MET A 410 16.09 15.38 4.08
CA MET A 410 15.33 16.29 4.94
C MET A 410 16.22 17.33 5.63
N LEU A 411 17.35 16.91 6.20
CA LEU A 411 18.17 17.77 7.05
C LEU A 411 19.29 18.48 6.30
N ALA A 412 20.07 17.74 5.50
CA ALA A 412 21.19 18.33 4.77
C ALA A 412 20.74 19.11 3.52
N VAL A 413 19.60 18.74 2.94
CA VAL A 413 19.09 19.37 1.72
C VAL A 413 17.92 20.32 2.01
N VAL A 414 16.78 19.83 2.51
CA VAL A 414 15.55 20.62 2.67
C VAL A 414 15.67 21.66 3.78
N LEU A 415 16.01 21.25 5.00
CA LEU A 415 16.10 22.14 6.17
C LEU A 415 17.03 23.32 5.91
N ARG A 416 18.22 23.06 5.36
CA ARG A 416 19.20 24.11 5.00
C ARG A 416 18.68 25.12 3.98
N ARG A 417 17.86 24.69 3.04
CA ARG A 417 17.21 25.60 2.08
C ARG A 417 16.12 26.41 2.76
N LEU A 418 15.37 25.81 3.69
CA LEU A 418 14.36 26.51 4.48
C LEU A 418 14.96 27.52 5.46
N GLU A 419 16.19 27.34 5.95
CA GLU A 419 16.86 28.32 6.84
C GLU A 419 17.04 29.70 6.22
N HIS A 420 16.99 29.80 4.90
CA HIS A 420 17.04 31.07 4.18
C HIS A 420 15.69 31.80 4.14
N TRP A 421 14.61 31.16 4.64
CA TRP A 421 13.28 31.76 4.66
C TRP A 421 13.13 32.74 5.84
N PRO A 422 12.32 33.80 5.67
CA PRO A 422 11.99 34.70 6.77
C PRO A 422 11.19 33.94 7.84
N GLY A 423 11.47 34.16 9.13
CA GLY A 423 10.71 33.53 10.23
C GLY A 423 11.54 32.90 11.36
N GLY A 424 12.87 33.01 11.31
CA GLY A 424 13.75 32.44 12.34
C GLY A 424 13.78 30.91 12.32
N THR A 425 14.26 30.27 13.38
CA THR A 425 14.52 28.82 13.40
C THR A 425 13.27 27.94 13.48
N ALA A 426 12.10 28.51 13.80
CA ALA A 426 10.86 27.75 13.95
C ALA A 426 10.31 27.25 12.61
N LEU A 427 10.25 28.13 11.61
CA LEU A 427 9.66 27.81 10.31
C LEU A 427 10.43 26.70 9.55
N PRO A 428 11.78 26.70 9.51
CA PRO A 428 12.54 25.61 8.91
C PRO A 428 12.28 24.27 9.58
N ILE A 429 12.22 24.22 10.92
CA ILE A 429 11.94 23.00 11.68
C ILE A 429 10.54 22.47 11.34
N LEU A 430 9.51 23.33 11.43
CA LEU A 430 8.13 22.95 11.14
C LEU A 430 7.96 22.52 9.68
N GLY A 431 8.58 23.23 8.73
CA GLY A 431 8.51 22.92 7.31
C GLY A 431 9.16 21.59 6.97
N THR A 432 10.37 21.33 7.49
CA THR A 432 11.05 20.03 7.28
C THR A 432 10.26 18.89 7.90
N ALA A 433 9.79 19.03 9.14
CA ALA A 433 8.99 18.00 9.81
C ALA A 433 7.67 17.72 9.06
N THR A 434 7.01 18.76 8.56
CA THR A 434 5.79 18.61 7.76
C THR A 434 6.06 17.87 6.46
N LEU A 435 7.11 18.24 5.72
CA LEU A 435 7.48 17.55 4.47
C LEU A 435 7.83 16.09 4.73
N PHE A 436 8.58 15.80 5.80
CA PHE A 436 8.91 14.43 6.17
C PHE A 436 7.65 13.63 6.53
N ALA A 437 6.73 14.21 7.29
CA ALA A 437 5.44 13.59 7.60
C ALA A 437 4.61 13.29 6.34
N LEU A 438 4.54 14.24 5.39
CA LEU A 438 3.82 14.03 4.13
C LEU A 438 4.39 12.89 3.27
N LEU A 439 5.67 12.55 3.42
CA LEU A 439 6.28 11.36 2.79
C LEU A 439 5.85 10.03 3.44
N HIS A 440 4.94 10.06 4.41
CA HIS A 440 4.32 8.89 5.04
C HIS A 440 2.81 8.83 4.80
N THR A 441 2.29 9.71 3.94
CA THR A 441 0.88 9.72 3.52
C THR A 441 0.47 8.39 2.89
N PRO A 442 -0.76 7.88 3.12
CA PRO A 442 -1.84 8.42 3.98
C PRO A 442 -1.89 7.78 5.38
N ASN A 443 -0.79 7.25 5.88
CA ASN A 443 -0.72 6.57 7.17
C ASN A 443 -0.73 7.60 8.33
N GLY A 444 -1.92 7.92 8.85
CA GLY A 444 -2.15 9.06 9.73
C GLY A 444 -1.32 9.04 11.02
N ALA A 445 -1.32 7.92 11.74
CA ALA A 445 -0.52 7.77 12.96
C ALA A 445 0.99 7.81 12.65
N LEU A 446 1.44 7.19 11.56
CA LEU A 446 2.85 7.25 11.15
C LEU A 446 3.27 8.68 10.76
N MET A 447 2.43 9.42 10.03
CA MET A 447 2.66 10.83 9.70
C MET A 447 2.85 11.67 10.96
N GLN A 448 2.03 11.47 11.99
CA GLN A 448 2.13 12.22 13.25
C GLN A 448 3.38 11.86 14.05
N LEU A 449 3.73 10.57 14.14
CA LEU A 449 4.96 10.11 14.81
C LEU A 449 6.21 10.65 14.09
N CYS A 450 6.25 10.55 12.76
CA CYS A 450 7.35 11.07 11.96
C CYS A 450 7.46 12.60 12.06
N PHE A 451 6.33 13.32 12.09
CA PHE A 451 6.32 14.77 12.32
C PHE A 451 6.99 15.11 13.65
N LEU A 452 6.53 14.51 14.76
CA LEU A 452 7.05 14.78 16.11
C LEU A 452 8.54 14.41 16.24
N ALA A 453 8.95 13.28 15.68
CA ALA A 453 10.35 12.85 15.70
C ALA A 453 11.25 13.83 14.91
N GLU A 454 10.82 14.24 13.72
CA GLU A 454 11.57 15.15 12.86
C GLU A 454 11.65 16.56 13.46
N LEU A 455 10.67 17.03 14.24
CA LEU A 455 10.82 18.28 15.01
C LEU A 455 12.04 18.23 15.94
N GLY A 456 12.21 17.11 16.65
CA GLY A 456 13.33 16.89 17.56
C GLY A 456 14.67 16.73 16.81
N TRP A 457 14.68 15.95 15.75
CA TRP A 457 15.88 15.72 14.94
C TRP A 457 16.34 16.95 14.16
N ALA A 458 15.42 17.72 13.56
CA ALA A 458 15.73 18.98 12.92
C ALA A 458 16.33 19.98 13.92
N TRP A 459 15.75 20.08 15.12
CA TRP A 459 16.31 20.92 16.19
C TRP A 459 17.73 20.47 16.59
N CYS A 460 17.97 19.16 16.77
CA CYS A 460 19.30 18.61 17.03
C CYS A 460 20.29 18.92 15.90
N PHE A 461 19.86 18.76 14.65
CA PHE A 461 20.69 18.98 13.47
C PHE A 461 21.10 20.44 13.33
N LEU A 462 20.22 21.40 13.59
CA LEU A 462 20.58 22.83 13.57
C LEU A 462 21.70 23.18 14.57
N ARG A 463 21.82 22.42 15.68
CA ARG A 463 22.84 22.65 16.71
C ARG A 463 24.18 21.99 16.41
N SER A 464 24.19 20.79 15.83
CA SER A 464 25.41 19.99 15.67
C SER A 464 25.85 19.80 14.21
N ARG A 465 24.90 19.89 13.27
CA ARG A 465 25.06 19.61 11.83
C ARG A 465 25.66 18.23 11.55
N ARG A 466 25.28 17.23 12.36
CA ARG A 466 25.75 15.84 12.29
C ARG A 466 24.64 14.92 11.84
N LEU A 467 24.86 14.23 10.72
CA LEU A 467 23.81 13.48 10.06
C LEU A 467 23.70 12.02 10.52
N LEU A 468 24.83 11.32 10.67
CA LEU A 468 24.83 9.91 11.04
C LEU A 468 24.15 9.63 12.39
N PRO A 469 24.35 10.44 13.46
CA PRO A 469 23.65 10.22 14.71
C PRO A 469 22.12 10.27 14.58
N VAL A 470 21.62 11.20 13.76
CA VAL A 470 20.19 11.32 13.48
C VAL A 470 19.70 10.14 12.64
N ALA A 471 20.44 9.74 11.61
CA ALA A 471 20.09 8.59 10.77
C ALA A 471 19.99 7.28 11.57
N LEU A 472 20.92 7.05 12.51
CA LEU A 472 20.86 5.88 13.40
C LEU A 472 19.72 5.97 14.42
N ALA A 473 19.47 7.17 14.98
CA ALA A 473 18.32 7.37 15.85
C ALA A 473 17.00 7.10 15.13
N HIS A 474 16.88 7.57 13.88
CA HIS A 474 15.73 7.32 13.03
C HIS A 474 15.57 5.83 12.73
N ALA A 475 16.62 5.16 12.23
CA ALA A 475 16.57 3.73 11.95
C ALA A 475 16.21 2.92 13.21
N GLY A 476 16.81 3.23 14.36
CA GLY A 476 16.51 2.55 15.61
C GLY A 476 15.07 2.77 16.08
N CYS A 477 14.54 4.00 16.00
CA CYS A 477 13.14 4.28 16.34
C CYS A 477 12.20 3.55 15.39
N ALA A 478 12.46 3.59 14.08
CA ALA A 478 11.63 2.95 13.08
C ALA A 478 11.60 1.43 13.23
N LEU A 479 12.75 0.79 13.47
CA LEU A 479 12.84 -0.67 13.71
C LEU A 479 12.17 -1.09 15.02
N LEU A 480 12.24 -0.26 16.08
CA LEU A 480 11.51 -0.49 17.33
C LEU A 480 9.99 -0.38 17.12
N VAL A 481 9.55 0.62 16.37
CA VAL A 481 8.14 0.81 16.03
C VAL A 481 7.64 -0.31 15.12
N GLU A 482 8.43 -0.74 14.14
CA GLU A 482 8.13 -1.86 13.26
C GLU A 482 7.89 -3.14 14.07
N SER A 483 8.82 -3.44 14.98
CA SER A 483 8.85 -4.69 15.74
C SER A 483 7.79 -4.80 16.82
N GLY A 484 7.28 -3.68 17.34
CA GLY A 484 6.39 -3.70 18.50
C GLY A 484 5.08 -2.94 18.37
N LEU A 485 4.87 -2.10 17.35
CA LEU A 485 3.66 -1.26 17.23
C LEU A 485 2.79 -1.60 16.01
N THR A 486 3.29 -2.40 15.06
CA THR A 486 2.61 -2.72 13.80
C THR A 486 1.57 -3.83 13.94
N GLY A 487 0.33 -3.59 13.54
CA GLY A 487 -0.82 -4.45 13.86
C GLY A 487 -1.55 -4.04 15.14
N GLY A 488 -1.14 -2.93 15.77
CA GLY A 488 -1.82 -2.29 16.90
C GLY A 488 -2.19 -0.84 16.58
N LEU A 489 -1.57 0.11 17.29
CA LEU A 489 -1.76 1.55 17.05
C LEU A 489 -1.37 1.97 15.63
N LEU A 490 -0.36 1.31 15.04
CA LEU A 490 -0.05 1.43 13.63
C LEU A 490 -0.59 0.21 12.89
N ARG A 491 -1.37 0.41 11.83
CA ARG A 491 -1.79 -0.66 10.92
C ARG A 491 -0.58 -1.34 10.29
N SER A 492 0.35 -0.55 9.75
CA SER A 492 1.58 -0.99 9.10
C SER A 492 2.56 0.19 9.02
N LEU A 493 3.78 -0.05 8.52
CA LEU A 493 4.71 1.01 8.10
C LEU A 493 4.58 1.35 6.62
N GLU A 494 3.57 0.80 5.95
CA GLU A 494 3.35 1.04 4.53
C GLU A 494 2.86 2.47 4.29
N VAL A 495 3.26 3.00 3.14
CA VAL A 495 2.95 4.37 2.69
C VAL A 495 2.37 4.31 1.28
N SER A 496 1.80 5.42 0.83
CA SER A 496 1.17 5.54 -0.50
C SER A 496 0.06 4.50 -0.69
N ALA A 497 -0.16 4.03 -1.92
CA ALA A 497 -1.19 3.05 -2.23
C ALA A 497 -1.01 1.72 -1.48
N ARG A 498 0.20 1.37 -1.03
CA ARG A 498 0.44 0.16 -0.24
C ARG A 498 -0.21 0.19 1.14
N PHE A 499 -0.50 1.37 1.69
CA PHE A 499 -1.19 1.49 2.98
C PHE A 499 -2.62 0.91 2.94
N PHE A 500 -3.25 0.92 1.76
CA PHE A 500 -4.59 0.39 1.55
C PHE A 500 -4.63 -1.12 1.31
N LEU A 501 -3.48 -1.76 1.11
CA LEU A 501 -3.38 -3.20 0.85
C LEU A 501 -3.51 -4.04 2.12
#